data_AF-T0V6Q4-F1
#
_entry.id   AF-T0V6Q4-F1
#
_cell.length_a   1.000
_cell.length_b   1.000
_cell.length_c   1.000
_cell.angle_alpha   90.00
_cell.angle_beta   90.00
_cell.angle_gamma   90.00
#
_symmetry.space_group_name_H-M   'P 1'
#
loop_
_entity.id
_entity.type
_entity.pdbx_description
1 polymer ?
#
loop_
_entity_poly.entity_id
_entity_poly.type
_entity_poly.pdbx_seq_one_letter_code
_entity_poly.pdbx_strand_id
1 'polypeptide(L)'
;MAGPGVGTNPDEMLLGAASTCYSITLAAMLERNEIPLEHLKVEGQGVVDVTKGIFTYEKITYHVFMKLAAGADESKAIKLAERAESSCMISRAIQGNIELETIIKIEK
;
A
#
# COMPACT_ATOMS: atom_id res chain seq x y z
N MET A 1 8.31 10.55 -18.55
CA MET A 1 9.43 9.77 -19.13
C MET A 1 9.48 9.73 -20.68
N ALA A 2 9.09 10.78 -21.44
CA ALA A 2 9.22 10.83 -22.91
C ALA A 2 8.85 9.55 -23.69
N GLY A 3 7.87 8.78 -23.19
CA GLY A 3 7.44 7.51 -23.77
C GLY A 3 6.33 7.69 -24.81
N PRO A 4 5.89 6.61 -25.47
CA PRO A 4 4.92 6.66 -26.57
C PRO A 4 3.49 7.07 -26.16
N GLY A 5 3.23 7.33 -24.87
CA GLY A 5 1.90 7.67 -24.34
C GLY A 5 0.91 6.51 -24.33
N VAL A 6 1.36 5.30 -24.65
CA VAL A 6 0.54 4.08 -24.71
C VAL A 6 1.18 3.00 -23.83
N GLY A 7 0.35 2.29 -23.06
CA GLY A 7 0.80 1.27 -22.12
C GLY A 7 1.15 1.84 -20.75
N THR A 8 1.61 0.96 -19.86
CA THR A 8 2.08 1.35 -18.53
C THR A 8 3.53 1.80 -18.56
N ASN A 9 4.00 2.38 -17.46
CA ASN A 9 5.38 2.83 -17.30
C ASN A 9 6.00 2.29 -15.99
N PRO A 10 7.34 2.35 -15.83
CA PRO A 10 7.99 1.80 -14.64
C PRO A 10 7.47 2.34 -13.30
N ASP A 11 7.07 3.60 -13.23
CA ASP A 11 6.57 4.23 -11.99
C ASP A 11 5.21 3.64 -11.59
N GLU A 12 4.32 3.46 -12.57
CA GLU A 12 3.03 2.80 -12.41
C GLU A 12 3.20 1.31 -12.06
N MET A 13 4.15 0.62 -12.72
CA MET A 13 4.43 -0.79 -12.45
C MET A 13 4.98 -0.99 -11.03
N LEU A 14 5.87 -0.11 -10.57
CA LEU A 14 6.38 -0.12 -9.20
C LEU A 14 5.24 0.12 -8.19
N LEU A 15 4.41 1.14 -8.43
CA LEU A 15 3.26 1.44 -7.58
C LEU A 15 2.29 0.26 -7.49
N GLY A 16 2.00 -0.37 -8.63
CA GLY A 16 1.16 -1.56 -8.71
C GLY A 16 1.75 -2.71 -7.90
N ALA A 17 3.03 -3.04 -8.13
CA ALA A 17 3.71 -4.12 -7.41
C ALA A 17 3.75 -3.88 -5.89
N ALA A 18 4.06 -2.66 -5.46
CA ALA A 18 4.10 -2.27 -4.05
C ALA A 18 2.71 -2.37 -3.39
N SER A 19 1.69 -1.81 -4.04
CA SER A 19 0.30 -1.83 -3.54
C SER A 19 -0.28 -3.23 -3.47
N THR A 20 -0.04 -4.06 -4.49
CA THR A 20 -0.47 -5.46 -4.50
C THR A 20 0.23 -6.28 -3.43
N CYS A 21 1.54 -6.12 -3.26
CA CYS A 21 2.27 -6.81 -2.18
C CYS A 21 1.79 -6.39 -0.80
N TYR A 22 1.58 -5.10 -0.56
CA TYR A 22 1.02 -4.58 0.69
C TYR A 22 -0.36 -5.20 0.95
N SER A 23 -1.26 -5.15 -0.04
CA SER A 23 -2.63 -5.67 0.06
C SER A 23 -2.67 -7.16 0.44
N ILE A 24 -1.90 -8.00 -0.26
CA ILE A 24 -1.83 -9.44 0.03
C ILE A 24 -1.21 -9.69 1.42
N THR A 25 -0.19 -8.91 1.80
CA THR A 25 0.44 -9.02 3.12
C THR A 25 -0.58 -8.72 4.23
N LEU A 26 -1.32 -7.61 4.09
CA LEU A 26 -2.36 -7.22 5.05
C LEU A 26 -3.48 -8.27 5.12
N ALA A 27 -4.02 -8.70 3.98
CA ALA A 27 -5.05 -9.73 3.94
C ALA A 27 -4.62 -11.01 4.68
N ALA A 28 -3.40 -11.51 4.40
CA ALA A 28 -2.86 -12.68 5.07
C ALA A 28 -2.61 -12.47 6.56
N MET A 29 -2.31 -11.23 7.00
CA MET A 29 -2.14 -10.90 8.41
C MET A 29 -3.48 -10.88 9.16
N LEU A 30 -4.51 -10.28 8.56
CA LEU A 30 -5.87 -10.24 9.11
C LEU A 30 -6.42 -11.66 9.27
N GLU A 31 -6.28 -12.48 8.23
CA GLU A 31 -6.72 -13.88 8.23
C GLU A 31 -6.04 -14.69 9.35
N ARG A 32 -4.70 -14.66 9.43
CA ARG A 32 -3.93 -15.37 10.47
C ARG A 32 -4.22 -14.90 11.90
N ASN A 33 -4.74 -13.69 12.05
CA ASN A 33 -5.11 -13.11 13.33
C ASN A 33 -6.61 -13.22 13.64
N GLU A 34 -7.34 -13.96 12.80
CA GLU A 34 -8.78 -14.21 12.91
C GLU A 34 -9.58 -12.91 12.98
N ILE A 35 -9.19 -11.91 12.18
CA ILE A 35 -9.94 -10.65 12.02
C ILE A 35 -10.90 -10.81 10.84
N PRO A 36 -12.22 -11.02 11.07
CA PRO A 36 -13.18 -11.17 10.00
C PRO A 36 -13.43 -9.83 9.29
N LEU A 37 -13.39 -9.86 7.97
CA LEU A 37 -13.47 -8.70 7.11
C LEU A 37 -14.51 -8.93 6.01
N GLU A 38 -15.36 -7.94 5.78
CA GLU A 38 -16.37 -7.95 4.71
C GLU A 38 -15.80 -7.39 3.40
N HIS A 39 -14.93 -6.38 3.49
CA HIS A 39 -14.33 -5.74 2.34
C HIS A 39 -12.96 -5.13 2.66
N LEU A 40 -11.99 -5.30 1.75
CA LEU A 40 -10.65 -4.72 1.81
C LEU A 40 -10.34 -4.13 0.46
N LYS A 41 -10.00 -2.85 0.45
CA LYS A 41 -9.48 -2.14 -0.72
C LYS A 41 -8.22 -1.40 -0.34
N VAL A 42 -7.21 -1.50 -1.18
CA VAL A 42 -5.96 -0.76 -1.05
C VAL A 42 -5.73 0.00 -2.34
N GLU A 43 -5.56 1.32 -2.23
CA GLU A 43 -5.17 2.19 -3.32
C GLU A 43 -3.80 2.78 -3.03
N GLY A 44 -2.87 2.65 -3.97
CA GLY A 44 -1.55 3.29 -3.88
C GLY A 44 -1.55 4.63 -4.57
N GLN A 45 -0.93 5.63 -3.97
CA GLN A 45 -0.60 6.91 -4.60
C GLN A 45 0.92 7.09 -4.59
N GLY A 46 1.50 7.33 -5.77
CA GLY A 46 2.92 7.61 -5.93
C GLY A 46 3.20 9.09 -6.17
N VAL A 47 4.29 9.59 -5.60
CA VAL A 47 4.84 10.93 -5.88
C VAL A 47 6.21 10.77 -6.52
N VAL A 48 6.37 11.35 -7.71
CA VAL A 48 7.63 11.37 -8.46
C VAL A 48 8.04 12.82 -8.66
N ASP A 49 9.20 13.19 -8.11
CA ASP A 49 9.83 14.48 -8.37
C ASP A 49 10.60 14.45 -9.69
N VAL A 50 10.56 15.57 -10.40
CA VAL A 50 11.29 15.76 -11.65
C VAL A 50 12.09 17.06 -11.58
N THR A 51 13.22 17.00 -10.90
CA THR A 51 14.15 18.11 -10.80
C THR A 51 15.30 17.97 -11.80
N LYS A 52 15.50 19.00 -12.64
CA LYS A 52 16.59 19.05 -13.64
C LYS A 52 16.65 17.82 -14.57
N GLY A 53 15.49 17.23 -14.86
CA GLY A 53 15.39 16.04 -15.73
C GLY A 53 15.75 14.72 -15.06
N ILE A 54 16.05 14.71 -13.76
CA ILE A 54 16.22 13.50 -12.96
C ILE A 54 14.86 13.16 -12.34
N PHE A 55 14.40 11.93 -12.58
CA PHE A 55 13.17 11.40 -11.99
C PHE A 55 13.53 10.70 -10.68
N THR A 56 12.89 11.10 -9.58
CA THR A 56 13.09 10.49 -8.27
C THR A 56 11.73 10.09 -7.71
N TYR A 57 11.59 8.82 -7.37
CA TYR A 57 10.38 8.34 -6.70
C TYR A 57 10.48 8.69 -5.22
N GLU A 58 9.70 9.65 -4.75
CA GLU A 58 9.88 10.19 -3.40
C GLU A 58 9.02 9.47 -2.37
N LYS A 59 7.75 9.19 -2.72
CA LYS A 59 6.78 8.69 -1.75
C LYS A 59 5.75 7.75 -2.36
N ILE A 60 5.37 6.73 -1.59
CA ILE A 60 4.17 5.93 -1.82
C ILE A 60 3.27 6.04 -0.59
N THR A 61 2.01 6.41 -0.79
CA THR A 61 0.97 6.38 0.24
C THR A 61 -0.02 5.26 -0.07
N TYR A 62 -0.21 4.33 0.88
CA TYR A 62 -1.23 3.30 0.82
C TYR A 62 -2.51 3.79 1.51
N HIS A 63 -3.58 3.98 0.74
CA HIS A 63 -4.91 4.26 1.26
C HIS A 63 -5.66 2.94 1.46
N VAL A 64 -5.88 2.58 2.72
CA VAL A 64 -6.44 1.31 3.12
C VAL A 64 -7.87 1.52 3.61
N PHE A 65 -8.82 0.92 2.91
CA PHE A 65 -10.23 0.94 3.24
C PHE A 65 -10.65 -0.45 3.68
N MET A 66 -11.06 -0.59 4.93
CA MET A 66 -11.53 -1.84 5.50
C MET A 66 -12.97 -1.72 5.96
N LYS A 67 -13.79 -2.71 5.65
CA LYS A 67 -15.07 -2.94 6.31
C LYS A 67 -14.97 -4.22 7.11
N LEU A 68 -15.00 -4.10 8.43
CA LEU A 68 -14.86 -5.24 9.33
C LEU A 68 -16.22 -5.88 9.61
N ALA A 69 -16.25 -7.18 9.85
CA ALA A 69 -17.50 -7.83 10.28
C ALA A 69 -17.86 -7.41 11.71
N ALA A 70 -19.14 -7.53 12.07
CA ALA A 70 -19.61 -7.22 13.41
C ALA A 70 -18.83 -7.99 14.50
N GLY A 71 -18.32 -7.28 15.49
CA GLY A 71 -17.55 -7.85 16.60
C GLY A 71 -16.07 -8.08 16.32
N ALA A 72 -15.56 -7.70 15.14
CA ALA A 72 -14.12 -7.72 14.86
C ALA A 72 -13.35 -6.71 15.72
N ASP A 73 -12.10 -7.04 16.05
CA ASP A 73 -11.21 -6.15 16.78
C ASP A 73 -10.61 -5.08 15.86
N GLU A 74 -11.25 -3.91 15.84
CA GLU A 74 -10.85 -2.74 15.05
C GLU A 74 -9.42 -2.28 15.39
N SER A 75 -9.05 -2.25 16.67
CA SER A 75 -7.72 -1.81 17.10
C SER A 75 -6.63 -2.74 16.60
N LYS A 76 -6.88 -4.06 16.64
CA LYS A 76 -5.96 -5.05 16.10
C LYS A 76 -5.87 -4.95 14.58
N ALA A 77 -6.98 -4.73 13.87
CA ALA A 77 -6.97 -4.52 12.42
C ALA A 77 -6.10 -3.33 12.01
N ILE A 78 -6.23 -2.19 12.69
CA ILE A 78 -5.40 -0.99 12.45
C ILE A 78 -3.91 -1.30 12.63
N LYS A 79 -3.54 -1.93 13.75
CA LYS A 79 -2.14 -2.31 14.02
C LYS A 79 -1.57 -3.27 12.98
N LEU A 80 -2.40 -4.17 12.44
CA LEU A 80 -1.98 -5.09 11.37
C LEU A 80 -1.78 -4.36 10.05
N ALA A 81 -2.61 -3.36 9.73
CA ALA A 81 -2.40 -2.49 8.57
C ALA A 81 -1.09 -1.70 8.68
N GLU A 82 -0.84 -1.03 9.81
CA GLU A 82 0.44 -0.33 10.05
C GLU A 82 1.64 -1.28 9.92
N ARG A 83 1.52 -2.50 10.48
CA ARG A 83 2.59 -3.51 10.40
C ARG A 83 2.79 -4.06 8.99
N ALA A 84 1.76 -4.12 8.16
CA ALA A 84 1.86 -4.64 6.80
C ALA A 84 2.82 -3.80 5.94
N GLU A 85 2.88 -2.49 6.18
CA GLU A 85 3.78 -1.56 5.47
C GLU A 85 5.25 -2.01 5.58
N SER A 86 5.72 -2.25 6.80
CA SER A 86 7.10 -2.71 7.05
C SER A 86 7.31 -4.22 6.80
N SER A 87 6.22 -4.98 6.61
CA SER A 87 6.28 -6.43 6.46
C SER A 87 6.12 -6.93 5.02
N CYS A 88 5.63 -6.10 4.11
CA CYS A 88 5.57 -6.46 2.68
C CYS A 88 6.99 -6.53 2.09
N MET A 89 7.22 -7.56 1.27
CA MET A 89 8.50 -7.80 0.59
C MET A 89 8.94 -6.60 -0.27
N ILE A 90 8.03 -6.01 -1.04
CA ILE A 90 8.32 -4.87 -1.92
C ILE A 90 8.61 -3.61 -1.10
N SER A 91 7.78 -3.30 -0.10
CA SER A 91 8.03 -2.17 0.81
C SER A 91 9.41 -2.25 1.45
N ARG A 92 9.83 -3.42 1.94
CA ARG A 92 11.19 -3.62 2.48
C ARG A 92 12.29 -3.41 1.44
N ALA A 93 12.06 -3.80 0.19
CA ALA A 93 13.05 -3.63 -0.87
C ALA A 93 13.29 -2.16 -1.23
N ILE A 94 12.27 -1.31 -1.09
CA ILE A 94 12.34 0.12 -1.43
C ILE A 94 12.52 1.05 -0.22
N GLN A 95 12.41 0.51 0.99
CA GLN A 95 12.51 1.26 2.23
C GLN A 95 13.84 2.04 2.32
N GLY A 96 13.76 3.30 2.74
CA GLY A 96 14.90 4.20 2.86
C GLY A 96 15.27 4.93 1.57
N ASN A 97 14.81 4.45 0.40
CA ASN A 97 14.89 5.18 -0.86
C ASN A 97 13.59 5.91 -1.20
N ILE A 98 12.45 5.34 -0.79
CA ILE A 98 11.11 5.88 -1.01
C ILE A 98 10.44 6.00 0.37
N GLU A 99 9.86 7.17 0.67
CA GLU A 99 9.01 7.35 1.85
C GLU A 99 7.75 6.51 1.71
N LEU A 100 7.40 5.78 2.76
CA LEU A 100 6.17 4.98 2.81
C LEU A 100 5.25 5.55 3.88
N GLU A 101 3.97 5.65 3.54
CA GLU A 101 2.92 6.06 4.47
C GLU A 101 1.68 5.20 4.27
N THR A 102 0.97 4.93 5.36
CA THR A 102 -0.29 4.20 5.34
C THR A 102 -1.40 5.03 5.98
N ILE A 103 -2.46 5.27 5.23
CA ILE A 103 -3.66 5.98 5.71
C ILE A 103 -4.80 4.99 5.79
N ILE A 104 -5.29 4.76 7.00
CA ILE A 104 -6.29 3.72 7.29
C ILE A 104 -7.66 4.36 7.49
N LYS A 105 -8.68 3.81 6.84
CA LYS A 105 -10.08 4.17 7.01
C LYS A 105 -10.91 2.91 7.22
N ILE A 106 -11.69 2.90 8.29
CA ILE A 106 -12.60 1.81 8.62
C ILE A 106 -14.03 2.29 8.39
N GLU A 107 -14.72 1.59 7.48
CA GLU A 107 -16.13 1.78 7.20
C GLU A 107 -16.96 1.02 8.23
N LYS A 108 -18.08 1.62 8.67
CA LYS A 108 -19.05 1.02 9.59
C LYS A 108 -20.14 0.28 8.84
#